data_AF-A0A1R1LE34-F1
#
_entry.id   AF-A0A1R1LE34-F1
#
_cell.length_a   1.000
_cell.length_b   1.000
_cell.length_c   1.000
_cell.angle_alpha   90.00
_cell.angle_beta   90.00
_cell.angle_gamma   90.00
#
_symmetry.space_group_name_H-M   'P 1'
#
loop_
_entity.id
_entity.type
_entity.pdbx_description
1 polymer ?
#
loop_
_entity_poly.entity_id
_entity_poly.type
_entity_poly.pdbx_seq_one_letter_code
_entity_poly.pdbx_strand_id
1 'polypeptide(L)'
;MIKKIAISVVISLLLAAAGLLHYGMITRDVHYLIQCSADEGRGGWRAQRVREMCEFYLYNLRNTDNDVKELSEGAGLDYILNHEAPRKYEIAEFFLANGLDINGINHYGAPNDVTPLQASVLYNDAERVEFLIDQGASLYRKSQTLGQLNALELAKDKHKEGDSREDRSEIIKLLTNASVL
;
A
#
# COMPACT_ATOMS: atom_id res chain seq x y z
N MET A 1 -39.13 -36.98 6.88
CA MET A 1 -38.39 -36.87 5.60
C MET A 1 -38.28 -35.44 5.10
N ILE A 2 -39.39 -34.68 5.05
CA ILE A 2 -39.42 -33.27 4.58
C ILE A 2 -38.39 -32.36 5.29
N LYS A 3 -38.22 -32.47 6.63
CA LYS A 3 -37.21 -31.70 7.37
C LYS A 3 -35.76 -31.96 6.93
N LYS A 4 -35.41 -33.21 6.61
CA LYS A 4 -34.04 -33.56 6.16
C LYS A 4 -33.76 -33.02 4.75
N ILE A 5 -34.76 -33.07 3.87
CA ILE A 5 -34.68 -32.51 2.51
C ILE A 5 -34.56 -30.98 2.60
N ALA A 6 -35.37 -30.32 3.44
CA ALA A 6 -35.30 -28.88 3.64
C ALA A 6 -33.92 -28.44 4.17
N ILE A 7 -33.38 -29.14 5.17
CA ILE A 7 -32.02 -28.88 5.68
C ILE A 7 -30.97 -29.05 4.57
N SER A 8 -31.06 -30.13 3.78
CA SER A 8 -30.13 -30.37 2.67
C SER A 8 -30.19 -29.27 1.62
N VAL A 9 -31.38 -28.80 1.25
CA VAL A 9 -31.56 -27.70 0.27
C VAL A 9 -30.97 -26.41 0.81
N VAL A 10 -31.22 -26.09 2.09
CA VAL A 10 -30.64 -24.89 2.73
C VAL A 10 -29.12 -24.96 2.74
N ILE A 11 -28.52 -26.10 3.09
CA ILE A 11 -27.06 -26.28 3.06
C ILE A 11 -26.51 -26.08 1.64
N SER A 12 -27.12 -26.68 0.63
CA SER A 12 -26.69 -26.53 -0.75
C SER A 12 -26.76 -25.07 -1.23
N LEU A 13 -27.81 -24.34 -0.87
CA LEU A 13 -27.94 -22.92 -1.20
C LEU A 13 -26.87 -22.07 -0.51
N LEU A 14 -26.55 -22.37 0.75
CA LEU A 14 -25.47 -21.69 1.48
C LEU A 14 -24.10 -21.94 0.86
N LEU A 15 -23.81 -23.18 0.46
CA LEU A 15 -22.55 -23.53 -0.22
C LEU A 15 -22.44 -22.84 -1.58
N ALA A 16 -23.52 -22.81 -2.36
CA ALA A 16 -23.54 -22.11 -3.65
C ALA A 16 -23.31 -20.60 -3.47
N ALA A 17 -23.96 -19.98 -2.49
CA ALA A 17 -23.76 -18.57 -2.18
C ALA A 17 -22.31 -18.27 -1.74
N ALA A 18 -21.73 -19.12 -0.88
CA ALA A 18 -20.34 -19.00 -0.47
C ALA A 18 -19.36 -19.17 -1.65
N GLY A 19 -19.63 -20.12 -2.55
CA GLY A 19 -18.84 -20.32 -3.77
C GLY A 19 -18.89 -19.12 -4.71
N LEU A 20 -20.05 -18.50 -4.89
CA LEU A 20 -20.19 -17.28 -5.70
C LEU A 20 -19.46 -16.09 -5.09
N LEU A 21 -19.55 -15.91 -3.76
CA LEU A 21 -18.80 -14.87 -3.06
C LEU A 21 -17.30 -15.09 -3.20
N HIS A 22 -16.83 -16.32 -3.01
CA HIS A 22 -15.43 -16.67 -3.17
C HIS A 22 -14.92 -16.42 -4.59
N TYR A 23 -15.65 -16.91 -5.59
CA TYR A 23 -15.34 -16.66 -7.00
C TYR A 23 -15.26 -15.15 -7.30
N GLY A 24 -16.25 -14.38 -6.86
CA GLY A 24 -16.29 -12.94 -7.07
C GLY A 24 -15.15 -12.16 -6.40
N MET A 25 -14.49 -12.74 -5.40
CA MET A 25 -13.34 -12.15 -4.70
C MET A 25 -12.00 -12.58 -5.32
N ILE A 26 -11.83 -13.87 -5.64
CA ILE A 26 -10.57 -14.37 -6.22
C ILE A 26 -10.32 -13.84 -7.64
N THR A 27 -11.37 -13.45 -8.36
CA THR A 27 -11.23 -12.86 -9.70
C THR A 27 -10.96 -11.36 -9.69
N ARG A 28 -10.87 -10.72 -8.51
CA ARG A 28 -10.54 -9.30 -8.41
C ARG A 28 -9.03 -9.10 -8.49
N ASP A 29 -8.62 -8.03 -9.14
CA ASP A 29 -7.22 -7.56 -9.09
C ASP A 29 -6.81 -7.17 -7.65
N VAL A 30 -5.51 -7.06 -7.44
CA VAL A 30 -4.96 -6.77 -6.10
C VAL A 30 -5.32 -5.37 -5.64
N HIS A 31 -5.38 -4.43 -6.59
CA HIS A 31 -5.70 -3.03 -6.34
C HIS A 31 -7.06 -2.89 -5.66
N TYR A 32 -8.08 -3.60 -6.13
CA TYR A 32 -9.41 -3.64 -5.51
C TYR A 32 -9.37 -4.16 -4.08
N LEU A 33 -8.64 -5.25 -3.81
CA LEU A 33 -8.57 -5.79 -2.45
C LEU A 33 -7.82 -4.88 -1.50
N ILE A 34 -6.72 -4.25 -1.94
CA ILE A 34 -6.01 -3.24 -1.16
C ILE A 34 -6.95 -2.09 -0.84
N GLN A 35 -7.64 -1.54 -1.83
CA GLN A 35 -8.55 -0.42 -1.65
C GLN A 35 -9.69 -0.76 -0.68
N CYS A 36 -10.33 -1.90 -0.87
CA CYS A 36 -11.42 -2.35 -0.01
C CYS A 36 -10.95 -2.66 1.43
N SER A 37 -9.73 -3.17 1.59
CA SER A 37 -9.14 -3.45 2.91
C SER A 37 -8.70 -2.18 3.63
N ALA A 38 -8.28 -1.16 2.89
CA ALA A 38 -7.85 0.13 3.43
C ALA A 38 -9.01 1.13 3.63
N ASP A 39 -10.20 0.89 3.08
CA ASP A 39 -11.33 1.82 3.18
C ASP A 39 -11.97 1.79 4.58
N GLU A 40 -11.62 2.77 5.40
CA GLU A 40 -12.21 3.00 6.72
C GLU A 40 -13.45 3.92 6.68
N GLY A 41 -13.92 4.31 5.48
CA GLY A 41 -14.88 5.39 5.25
C GLY A 41 -16.35 5.08 5.58
N ARG A 42 -16.90 5.77 6.60
CA ARG A 42 -18.30 6.23 6.87
C ARG A 42 -19.52 5.34 6.55
N GLY A 43 -19.37 4.09 6.08
CA GLY A 43 -20.47 3.25 5.59
C GLY A 43 -21.18 2.41 6.66
N GLY A 44 -20.87 2.63 7.93
CA GLY A 44 -21.40 1.84 9.05
C GLY A 44 -21.06 0.35 8.95
N TRP A 45 -21.85 -0.51 9.61
CA TRP A 45 -21.64 -1.96 9.72
C TRP A 45 -21.51 -2.72 8.37
N ARG A 46 -22.02 -2.16 7.26
CA ARG A 46 -21.91 -2.80 5.94
C ARG A 46 -20.52 -2.62 5.34
N ALA A 47 -19.98 -1.40 5.35
CA ALA A 47 -18.62 -1.13 4.88
C ALA A 47 -17.59 -1.90 5.73
N GLN A 48 -17.79 -1.92 7.04
CA GLN A 48 -16.95 -2.66 7.98
C GLN A 48 -16.80 -4.15 7.61
N ARG A 49 -17.90 -4.84 7.28
CA ARG A 49 -17.83 -6.26 6.92
C ARG A 49 -17.25 -6.51 5.53
N VAL A 50 -17.45 -5.57 4.61
CA VAL A 50 -16.83 -5.64 3.28
C VAL A 50 -15.31 -5.53 3.44
N ARG A 51 -14.83 -4.62 4.28
CA ARG A 51 -13.42 -4.51 4.65
C ARG A 51 -12.86 -5.78 5.28
N GLU A 52 -13.48 -6.28 6.34
CA GLU A 52 -13.06 -7.53 7.02
C GLU A 52 -12.97 -8.71 6.05
N MET A 53 -13.91 -8.80 5.10
CA MET A 53 -13.87 -9.81 4.05
C MET A 53 -12.68 -9.58 3.11
N CYS A 54 -12.46 -8.36 2.62
CA CYS A 54 -11.32 -8.04 1.76
C CYS A 54 -9.98 -8.34 2.44
N GLU A 55 -9.83 -8.02 3.72
CA GLU A 55 -8.65 -8.34 4.53
C GLU A 55 -8.44 -9.85 4.65
N PHE A 56 -9.50 -10.59 4.97
CA PHE A 56 -9.42 -12.04 5.06
C PHE A 56 -8.93 -12.65 3.74
N TYR A 57 -9.46 -12.17 2.60
CA TYR A 57 -9.03 -12.62 1.29
C TYR A 57 -7.59 -12.22 0.97
N LEU A 58 -7.22 -10.97 1.22
CA LEU A 58 -5.90 -10.42 0.97
C LEU A 58 -4.82 -11.19 1.73
N TYR A 59 -5.04 -11.48 3.01
CA TYR A 59 -4.03 -12.08 3.87
C TYR A 59 -4.05 -13.62 3.90
N ASN A 60 -5.16 -14.29 3.55
CA ASN A 60 -5.29 -15.74 3.75
C ASN A 60 -5.59 -16.56 2.49
N LEU A 61 -6.17 -15.96 1.45
CA LEU A 61 -6.66 -16.71 0.27
C LEU A 61 -6.05 -16.24 -1.05
N ARG A 62 -5.07 -15.34 -0.98
CA ARG A 62 -4.50 -14.67 -2.14
C ARG A 62 -3.27 -15.41 -2.68
N ASN A 63 -3.03 -15.27 -3.99
CA ASN A 63 -1.82 -15.77 -4.65
C ASN A 63 -0.77 -14.66 -4.76
N THR A 64 -0.03 -14.42 -3.67
CA THR A 64 0.75 -13.20 -3.48
C THR A 64 1.83 -12.96 -4.55
N ASP A 65 2.43 -14.00 -5.14
CA ASP A 65 3.46 -13.85 -6.18
C ASP A 65 2.95 -13.06 -7.40
N ASN A 66 1.72 -13.34 -7.85
CA ASN A 66 1.14 -12.63 -8.98
C ASN A 66 0.80 -11.18 -8.62
N ASP A 67 0.37 -10.94 -7.39
CA ASP A 67 0.02 -9.60 -6.91
C ASP A 67 1.26 -8.73 -6.74
N VAL A 68 2.35 -9.28 -6.19
CA VAL A 68 3.64 -8.60 -6.11
C VAL A 68 4.13 -8.23 -7.51
N LYS A 69 3.98 -9.14 -8.47
CA LYS A 69 4.29 -8.86 -9.87
C LYS A 69 3.42 -7.72 -10.42
N GLU A 70 2.11 -7.79 -10.24
CA GLU A 70 1.15 -6.79 -10.72
C GLU A 70 1.47 -5.40 -10.12
N LEU A 71 1.73 -5.33 -8.81
CA LEU A 71 2.14 -4.09 -8.15
C LEU A 71 3.48 -3.58 -8.68
N SER A 72 4.47 -4.47 -8.84
CA SER A 72 5.81 -4.12 -9.31
C SER A 72 5.81 -3.58 -10.75
N GLU A 73 4.93 -4.10 -11.62
CA GLU A 73 4.74 -3.59 -12.98
C GLU A 73 3.96 -2.27 -13.04
N GLY A 74 3.31 -1.90 -11.92
CA GLY A 74 2.50 -0.69 -11.78
C GLY A 74 3.12 0.37 -10.87
N ALA A 75 2.37 0.84 -9.88
CA ALA A 75 2.81 1.89 -8.96
C ALA A 75 3.59 1.37 -7.74
N GLY A 76 3.77 0.05 -7.62
CA GLY A 76 4.48 -0.56 -6.51
C GLY A 76 3.90 -0.16 -5.15
N LEU A 77 4.80 0.11 -4.21
CA LEU A 77 4.44 0.50 -2.85
C LEU A 77 3.70 1.85 -2.80
N ASP A 78 3.90 2.72 -3.80
CA ASP A 78 3.22 4.03 -3.84
C ASP A 78 1.71 3.88 -3.95
N TYR A 79 1.20 2.86 -4.64
CA TYR A 79 -0.24 2.61 -4.70
C TYR A 79 -0.82 2.44 -3.29
N ILE A 80 -0.14 1.63 -2.46
CA ILE A 80 -0.56 1.31 -1.10
C ILE A 80 -0.41 2.53 -0.19
N LEU A 81 0.75 3.18 -0.20
CA LEU A 81 1.06 4.26 0.74
C LEU A 81 0.36 5.59 0.44
N ASN A 82 -0.23 5.74 -0.75
CA ASN A 82 -1.08 6.87 -1.12
C ASN A 82 -2.50 6.78 -0.52
N HIS A 83 -2.86 5.68 0.14
CA HIS A 83 -4.10 5.64 0.91
C HIS A 83 -4.02 6.57 2.13
N GLU A 84 -5.17 7.09 2.57
CA GLU A 84 -5.25 7.98 3.74
C GLU A 84 -5.34 7.20 5.06
N ALA A 85 -5.84 5.96 5.02
CA ALA A 85 -6.04 5.16 6.21
C ALA A 85 -4.70 4.68 6.80
N PRO A 86 -4.50 4.74 8.14
CA PRO A 86 -3.27 4.25 8.78
C PRO A 86 -2.92 2.79 8.46
N ARG A 87 -3.95 1.97 8.19
CA ARG A 87 -3.82 0.57 7.77
C ARG A 87 -2.99 0.35 6.50
N LYS A 88 -2.74 1.41 5.72
CA LYS A 88 -1.83 1.37 4.56
C LYS A 88 -0.45 0.80 4.93
N TYR A 89 0.06 1.09 6.13
CA TYR A 89 1.36 0.59 6.56
C TYR A 89 1.32 -0.91 6.86
N GLU A 90 0.27 -1.43 7.50
CA GLU A 90 0.08 -2.88 7.71
C GLU A 90 0.00 -3.63 6.36
N ILE A 91 -0.71 -3.07 5.38
CA ILE A 91 -0.81 -3.65 4.03
C ILE A 91 0.56 -3.58 3.32
N ALA A 92 1.28 -2.47 3.46
CA ALA A 92 2.62 -2.30 2.89
C ALA A 92 3.59 -3.33 3.47
N GLU A 93 3.63 -3.52 4.79
CA GLU A 93 4.44 -4.53 5.48
C GLU A 93 4.15 -5.93 4.96
N PHE A 94 2.87 -6.28 4.78
CA PHE A 94 2.49 -7.57 4.23
C PHE A 94 3.10 -7.80 2.83
N PHE A 95 2.99 -6.84 1.91
CA PHE A 95 3.55 -7.01 0.57
C PHE A 95 5.08 -6.98 0.55
N LEU A 96 5.72 -6.16 1.38
CA LEU A 96 7.17 -6.14 1.55
C LEU A 96 7.69 -7.50 2.06
N ALA A 97 7.02 -8.08 3.06
CA ALA A 97 7.35 -9.41 3.58
C ALA A 97 7.16 -10.53 2.54
N ASN A 98 6.34 -10.30 1.52
CA ASN A 98 6.13 -11.20 0.39
C ASN A 98 6.97 -10.84 -0.86
N GLY A 99 7.94 -9.93 -0.74
CA GLY A 99 8.95 -9.67 -1.77
C GLY A 99 8.66 -8.52 -2.72
N LEU A 100 7.68 -7.66 -2.42
CA LEU A 100 7.56 -6.37 -3.12
C LEU A 100 8.81 -5.52 -2.84
N ASP A 101 9.41 -4.94 -3.89
CA ASP A 101 10.61 -4.12 -3.74
C ASP A 101 10.30 -2.80 -3.03
N ILE A 102 10.88 -2.58 -1.85
CA ILE A 102 10.82 -1.32 -1.08
C ILE A 102 11.29 -0.11 -1.89
N ASN A 103 12.18 -0.33 -2.87
CA ASN A 103 12.72 0.70 -3.75
C ASN A 103 12.04 0.70 -5.13
N GLY A 104 10.99 -0.10 -5.33
CA GLY A 104 10.25 -0.23 -6.58
C GLY A 104 9.63 1.11 -6.98
N ILE A 105 9.93 1.55 -8.20
CA ILE A 105 9.50 2.87 -8.70
C ILE A 105 8.06 2.81 -9.21
N ASN A 106 7.37 3.94 -9.15
CA ASN A 106 6.04 4.05 -9.74
C ASN A 106 6.13 4.19 -11.27
N HIS A 107 5.58 3.22 -12.02
CA HIS A 107 5.61 3.19 -13.48
C HIS A 107 4.48 3.98 -14.16
N TYR A 108 3.46 4.43 -13.40
CA TYR A 108 2.34 5.23 -13.91
C TYR A 108 2.49 6.73 -13.66
N GLY A 109 3.32 7.11 -12.69
CA GLY A 109 3.60 8.51 -12.37
C GLY A 109 4.76 9.07 -13.18
N ALA A 110 4.69 10.36 -13.52
CA ALA A 110 5.86 11.13 -13.94
C ALA A 110 6.40 11.87 -12.69
N PRO A 111 7.68 11.67 -12.32
CA PRO A 111 8.71 10.95 -13.06
C PRO A 111 8.79 9.44 -12.75
N ASN A 112 9.02 8.63 -13.78
CA ASN A 112 9.08 7.17 -13.71
C ASN A 112 10.42 6.62 -13.16
N ASP A 113 11.08 7.35 -12.27
CA ASP A 113 12.34 6.94 -11.62
C ASP A 113 12.41 7.35 -10.14
N VAL A 114 11.25 7.73 -9.59
CA VAL A 114 11.10 8.17 -8.21
C VAL A 114 10.81 6.96 -7.33
N THR A 115 11.65 6.75 -6.33
CA THR A 115 11.43 5.73 -5.29
C THR A 115 10.30 6.15 -4.34
N PRO A 116 9.68 5.20 -3.61
CA PRO A 116 8.70 5.53 -2.59
C PRO A 116 9.23 6.52 -1.54
N LEU A 117 10.52 6.42 -1.19
CA LEU A 117 11.16 7.33 -0.24
C LEU A 117 11.25 8.76 -0.81
N GLN A 118 11.65 8.92 -2.07
CA GLN A 118 11.68 10.23 -2.73
C GLN A 118 10.26 10.80 -2.95
N ALA A 119 9.27 9.96 -3.29
CA ALA A 119 7.88 10.38 -3.40
C ALA A 119 7.37 10.97 -2.08
N SER A 120 7.71 10.34 -0.95
CA SER A 120 7.36 10.81 0.39
C SER A 120 7.93 12.21 0.70
N VAL A 121 9.15 12.50 0.23
CA VAL A 121 9.75 13.84 0.32
C VAL A 121 8.98 14.87 -0.51
N LEU A 122 8.53 14.50 -1.71
CA LEU A 122 7.73 15.38 -2.57
C LEU A 122 6.38 15.71 -1.93
N TYR A 123 5.73 14.72 -1.34
CA TYR A 123 4.46 14.88 -0.62
C TYR A 123 4.60 15.56 0.75
N ASN A 124 5.84 15.76 1.24
CA ASN A 124 6.12 16.25 2.59
C ASN A 124 5.50 15.36 3.68
N ASP A 125 5.56 14.05 3.47
CA ASP A 125 4.98 13.03 4.35
C ASP A 125 6.07 12.42 5.24
N ALA A 126 6.25 13.00 6.43
CA ALA A 126 7.29 12.58 7.37
C ALA A 126 7.05 11.19 7.96
N GLU A 127 5.79 10.82 8.21
CA GLU A 127 5.43 9.51 8.73
C GLU A 127 5.76 8.41 7.71
N ARG A 128 5.45 8.64 6.43
CA ARG A 128 5.82 7.71 5.36
C ARG A 128 7.34 7.62 5.18
N VAL A 129 8.08 8.72 5.37
CA VAL A 129 9.55 8.69 5.37
C VAL A 129 10.08 7.81 6.51
N GLU A 130 9.57 7.99 7.73
CA GLU A 130 9.97 7.17 8.89
C GLU A 130 9.68 5.68 8.64
N PHE A 131 8.47 5.34 8.21
CA PHE A 131 8.09 3.97 7.85
C PHE A 131 9.05 3.35 6.83
N LEU A 132 9.35 4.06 5.73
CA LEU A 132 10.22 3.52 4.68
C LEU A 132 11.66 3.33 5.13
N ILE A 133 12.18 4.23 5.99
CA ILE A 133 13.50 4.07 6.61
C ILE A 133 13.53 2.80 7.46
N ASP A 134 12.51 2.60 8.31
CA ASP A 134 12.42 1.43 9.19
C ASP A 134 12.31 0.11 8.43
N GLN A 135 11.66 0.13 7.25
CA GLN A 135 11.58 -1.01 6.34
C GLN A 135 12.83 -1.21 5.46
N GLY A 136 13.88 -0.38 5.63
CA GLY A 136 15.16 -0.54 4.93
C GLY A 136 15.18 0.02 3.51
N ALA A 137 14.40 1.06 3.21
CA ALA A 137 14.48 1.77 1.94
C ALA A 137 15.89 2.35 1.69
N SER A 138 16.32 2.36 0.43
CA SER A 138 17.63 2.89 0.04
C SER A 138 17.66 4.42 0.17
N LEU A 139 18.49 4.92 1.09
CA LEU A 139 18.66 6.35 1.31
C LEU A 139 19.40 7.07 0.17
N TYR A 140 20.19 6.32 -0.61
CA TYR A 140 21.16 6.86 -1.56
C TYR A 140 20.74 6.73 -3.03
N ARG A 141 19.56 6.16 -3.33
CA ARG A 141 19.08 6.08 -4.72
C ARG A 141 18.82 7.48 -5.26
N LYS A 142 19.40 7.79 -6.42
CA LYS A 142 19.28 9.09 -7.09
C LYS A 142 18.25 9.00 -8.22
N SER A 143 17.36 9.98 -8.30
CA SER A 143 16.45 10.13 -9.45
C SER A 143 17.13 10.97 -10.52
N GLN A 144 17.17 10.48 -11.75
CA GLN A 144 17.71 11.17 -12.91
C GLN A 144 16.86 12.40 -13.28
N THR A 145 15.54 12.33 -13.06
CA THR A 145 14.61 13.41 -13.38
C THR A 145 14.52 14.50 -12.31
N LEU A 146 14.82 14.16 -11.05
CA LEU A 146 14.87 15.10 -9.92
C LEU A 146 16.30 15.63 -9.68
N GLY A 147 17.05 15.92 -10.74
CA GLY A 147 18.37 16.56 -10.63
C GLY A 147 19.47 15.66 -10.06
N GLN A 148 19.34 14.33 -10.15
CA GLN A 148 20.29 13.36 -9.58
C GLN A 148 20.40 13.42 -8.06
N LEU A 149 19.32 13.83 -7.39
CA LEU A 149 19.23 13.92 -5.95
C LEU A 149 18.75 12.61 -5.32
N ASN A 150 19.38 12.21 -4.22
CA ASN A 150 18.83 11.22 -3.30
C ASN A 150 17.75 11.85 -2.39
N ALA A 151 17.14 11.06 -1.50
CA ALA A 151 16.03 11.55 -0.67
C ALA A 151 16.43 12.74 0.22
N LEU A 152 17.60 12.71 0.87
CA LEU A 152 18.07 13.79 1.74
C LEU A 152 18.43 15.06 0.94
N GLU A 153 19.12 14.88 -0.18
CA GLU A 153 19.45 15.97 -1.10
C GLU A 153 18.17 16.64 -1.63
N LEU A 154 17.18 15.85 -2.03
CA LEU A 154 15.87 16.33 -2.49
C LEU A 154 15.11 17.08 -1.39
N ALA A 155 15.13 16.57 -0.15
CA ALA A 155 14.45 17.21 0.96
C ALA A 155 15.02 18.61 1.24
N LYS A 156 16.35 18.75 1.18
CA LYS A 156 17.05 20.05 1.30
C LYS A 156 16.75 20.99 0.13
N ASP A 157 16.74 20.47 -1.11
CA ASP A 157 16.42 21.26 -2.31
C ASP A 157 15.00 21.82 -2.29
N LYS A 158 14.03 21.02 -1.81
CA LYS A 158 12.61 21.40 -1.75
C LYS A 158 12.23 22.15 -0.48
N HIS A 159 13.12 22.23 0.49
CA HIS A 159 12.84 22.93 1.74
C HIS A 159 12.88 24.45 1.53
N LYS A 160 11.82 25.15 1.96
CA LYS A 160 11.82 26.61 2.07
C LYS A 160 11.54 27.02 3.51
N GLU A 161 12.53 27.62 4.14
CA GLU A 161 12.41 28.14 5.51
C GLU A 161 11.32 29.22 5.57
N GLY A 162 10.42 29.10 6.56
CA GLY A 162 9.31 30.04 6.77
C GLY A 162 8.05 29.79 5.94
N ASP A 163 8.03 28.82 5.01
CA ASP A 163 6.81 28.35 4.37
C ASP A 163 6.38 27.00 4.95
N SER A 164 5.36 27.01 5.81
CA SER A 164 4.82 25.79 6.45
C SER A 164 4.38 24.68 5.47
N ARG A 165 4.07 25.00 4.20
CA ARG A 165 3.71 24.00 3.19
C ARG A 165 4.92 23.32 2.55
N GLU A 166 6.08 23.97 2.64
CA GLU A 166 7.34 23.50 2.08
C GLU A 166 8.41 23.27 3.17
N ASP A 167 8.02 23.34 4.44
CA ASP A 167 8.85 22.98 5.57
C ASP A 167 9.06 21.47 5.59
N ARG A 168 10.32 21.06 5.40
CA ARG A 168 10.78 19.67 5.36
C ARG A 168 11.79 19.40 6.48
N SER A 169 11.84 20.25 7.50
CA SER A 169 12.81 20.17 8.59
C SER A 169 12.79 18.81 9.28
N GLU A 170 11.60 18.26 9.51
CA GLU A 170 11.42 16.93 10.11
C GLU A 170 11.96 15.82 9.21
N ILE A 171 11.60 15.82 7.94
CA ILE A 171 12.11 14.86 6.94
C ILE A 171 13.63 14.94 6.80
N ILE A 172 14.20 16.16 6.77
CA ILE A 172 15.65 16.37 6.72
C ILE A 172 16.30 15.77 7.97
N LYS A 173 15.72 15.94 9.15
CA LYS A 173 16.23 15.36 10.39
C LYS A 173 16.20 13.83 10.37
N LEU A 174 15.08 13.23 9.97
CA LEU A 174 14.92 11.77 9.84
C LEU A 174 15.98 11.18 8.90
N LEU A 175 16.06 11.71 7.68
CA LEU A 175 17.00 11.24 6.66
C LEU A 175 18.46 11.51 7.04
N THR A 176 18.76 12.63 7.71
CA THR A 176 20.12 12.91 8.20
C THR A 176 20.52 11.87 9.22
N ASN A 177 19.67 11.59 10.22
CA ASN A 177 19.96 10.60 11.27
C ASN A 177 20.16 9.20 10.68
N ALA A 178 19.29 8.79 9.76
CA ALA A 178 19.38 7.48 9.11
C ALA A 178 20.63 7.33 8.23
N SER A 179 21.16 8.43 7.68
CA SER A 179 22.33 8.40 6.79
C SER A 179 23.68 8.28 7.51
N VAL A 180 23.72 8.33 8.85
CA VAL A 180 24.95 8.25 9.67
C VAL A 180 25.11 6.92 10.40
N LEU A 181 24.11 6.04 10.31
CA LEU A 181 24.10 4.69 10.88
C LEU A 181 24.68 3.68 9.88
#